data_AF-A0A9W6WM84-F1
#
_entry.id   AF-A0A9W6WM84-F1
#
_cell.length_a   1.000
_cell.length_b   1.000
_cell.length_c   1.000
_cell.angle_alpha   90.00
_cell.angle_beta   90.00
_cell.angle_gamma   90.00
#
_symmetry.space_group_name_H-M   'P 1'
#
loop_
_entity.id
_entity.type
_entity.pdbx_description
1 polymer ?
#
loop_
_entity_poly.entity_id
_entity_poly.type
_entity_poly.pdbx_seq_one_letter_code
_entity_poly.pdbx_strand_id
1 'polypeptide(L)'
;MAPNAVTDGSHSGDNTTIDKNVVAAHFISKFAEVQSRFDASTDVFESKGKRFLEATIDRFVDRKEPITIVLPGFPTKTPNHGDKVLGPLPDRAEELALARLEKFCTSIEEVYPVGCKVTIFSDGRVFGDLVGAPLENIRAYKNGLNKLVKEAGHTHIQFDGLENYTKTDNPVQEVLERFGINQMDMDARIANEPDIGNNFRSFSQFMERDMADRWEGKSEAEMRKGCDDVARKMMLRNVGFSSLVAEEH
;
A
#
# COMPACT_ATOMS: atom_id res chain seq x y z
N MET A 1 21.31 -66.08 1.93
CA MET A 1 21.91 -65.32 0.82
C MET A 1 20.79 -64.98 -0.15
N ALA A 2 20.35 -63.73 -0.16
CA ALA A 2 19.46 -63.15 -1.16
C ALA A 2 20.01 -61.75 -1.46
N PRO A 3 20.17 -61.34 -2.73
CA PRO A 3 20.79 -60.07 -3.05
C PRO A 3 19.79 -58.91 -2.99
N ASN A 4 20.24 -57.81 -2.39
CA ASN A 4 19.59 -56.50 -2.37
C ASN A 4 19.51 -55.93 -3.79
N ALA A 5 18.31 -55.57 -4.23
CA ALA A 5 18.11 -54.66 -5.35
C ALA A 5 17.96 -53.23 -4.81
N VAL A 6 19.02 -52.43 -4.96
CA VAL A 6 18.97 -50.99 -4.77
C VAL A 6 18.62 -50.39 -6.13
N THR A 7 17.39 -49.91 -6.27
CA THR A 7 16.99 -49.06 -7.39
C THR A 7 17.39 -47.63 -7.04
N ASP A 8 18.50 -47.17 -7.62
CA ASP A 8 18.95 -45.79 -7.57
C ASP A 8 18.08 -44.99 -8.54
N GLY A 9 17.08 -44.29 -8.01
CA GLY A 9 16.25 -43.37 -8.76
C GLY A 9 16.96 -42.03 -8.87
N SER A 10 17.61 -41.78 -10.00
CA SER A 10 18.19 -40.48 -10.33
C SER A 10 17.08 -39.43 -10.46
N HIS A 11 16.84 -38.65 -9.39
CA HIS A 11 16.13 -37.38 -9.50
C HIS A 11 17.03 -36.37 -10.23
N SER A 12 16.87 -36.30 -11.55
CA SER A 12 17.30 -35.15 -12.34
C SER A 12 16.39 -33.97 -11.97
N GLY A 13 16.79 -33.23 -10.93
CA GLY A 13 16.25 -31.90 -10.66
C GLY A 13 16.58 -31.02 -11.86
N ASP A 14 15.56 -30.69 -12.64
CA ASP A 14 15.65 -29.75 -13.76
C ASP A 14 16.06 -28.40 -13.17
N ASN A 15 17.35 -28.11 -13.19
CA ASN A 15 17.92 -26.89 -12.63
C ASN A 15 17.75 -25.78 -13.67
N THR A 16 16.49 -25.49 -14.02
CA THR A 16 16.12 -24.38 -14.90
C THR A 16 16.52 -23.11 -14.17
N THR A 17 17.67 -22.56 -14.57
CA THR A 17 18.18 -21.33 -13.99
C THR A 17 17.21 -20.22 -14.37
N ILE A 18 16.51 -19.66 -13.39
CA ILE A 18 15.58 -18.55 -13.59
C ILE A 18 16.36 -17.36 -14.16
N ASP A 19 15.97 -16.89 -15.34
CA ASP A 19 16.58 -15.69 -15.94
C ASP A 19 15.95 -14.43 -15.33
N LYS A 20 16.71 -13.76 -14.47
CA LYS A 20 16.27 -12.52 -13.81
C LYS A 20 15.89 -11.41 -14.77
N ASN A 21 16.53 -11.31 -15.95
CA ASN A 21 16.18 -10.30 -16.94
C ASN A 21 14.77 -10.55 -17.49
N VAL A 22 14.41 -11.82 -17.68
CA VAL A 22 13.06 -12.21 -18.11
C VAL A 22 12.03 -11.88 -17.03
N VAL A 23 12.33 -12.21 -15.76
CA VAL A 23 11.43 -11.89 -14.64
C VAL A 23 11.23 -10.38 -14.48
N ALA A 24 12.31 -9.60 -14.46
CA ALA A 24 12.24 -8.15 -14.32
C ALA A 24 11.49 -7.50 -15.50
N ALA A 25 11.80 -7.89 -16.74
CA ALA A 25 11.13 -7.37 -17.92
C ALA A 25 9.63 -7.71 -17.92
N HIS A 26 9.26 -8.94 -17.56
CA HIS A 26 7.86 -9.36 -17.47
C HIS A 26 7.12 -8.57 -16.38
N PHE A 27 7.72 -8.44 -15.19
CA PHE A 27 7.14 -7.67 -14.10
C PHE A 27 6.88 -6.22 -14.50
N ILE A 28 7.86 -5.56 -15.12
CA ILE A 28 7.73 -4.16 -15.55
C ILE A 28 6.65 -4.02 -16.62
N SER A 29 6.58 -4.97 -17.56
CA SER A 29 5.51 -4.98 -18.56
C SER A 29 4.13 -5.06 -17.90
N LYS A 30 3.95 -5.93 -16.91
CA LYS A 30 2.69 -6.05 -16.16
C LYS A 30 2.42 -4.83 -15.30
N PHE A 31 3.47 -4.26 -14.71
CA PHE A 31 3.36 -3.07 -13.86
C PHE A 31 2.88 -1.86 -14.68
N ALA A 32 3.34 -1.72 -15.92
CA ALA A 32 2.90 -0.66 -16.83
C ALA A 32 1.38 -0.72 -17.15
N GLU A 33 0.73 -1.88 -17.01
CA GLU A 33 -0.72 -2.02 -17.17
C GLU A 33 -1.50 -1.46 -15.97
N VAL A 34 -0.88 -1.39 -14.79
CA VAL A 34 -1.51 -0.95 -13.53
C VAL A 34 -0.97 0.39 -13.00
N GLN A 35 0.09 0.91 -13.61
CA GLN A 35 0.73 2.16 -13.21
C GLN A 35 -0.18 3.38 -13.44
N SER A 36 -0.22 4.28 -12.45
CA SER A 36 -0.82 5.60 -12.62
C SER A 36 -0.04 6.42 -13.65
N ARG A 37 -0.75 7.21 -14.46
CA ARG A 37 -0.14 8.07 -15.48
C ARG A 37 -0.09 9.50 -14.94
N PHE A 38 1.11 10.06 -14.89
CA PHE A 38 1.34 11.46 -14.52
C PHE A 38 1.78 12.24 -15.76
N ASP A 39 1.73 13.58 -15.68
CA ASP A 39 2.32 14.42 -16.71
C ASP A 39 3.83 14.19 -16.82
N ALA A 40 4.42 14.49 -17.98
CA ALA A 40 5.82 14.22 -18.26
C ALA A 40 6.79 15.01 -17.34
N SER A 41 6.35 16.10 -16.72
CA SER A 41 7.18 16.84 -15.77
C SER A 41 7.25 16.21 -14.38
N THR A 42 6.27 15.36 -14.04
CA THR A 42 6.16 14.66 -12.75
C THR A 42 6.56 13.19 -12.85
N ASP A 43 6.32 12.54 -14.00
CA ASP A 43 6.63 11.12 -14.18
C ASP A 43 8.14 10.87 -14.34
N VAL A 44 8.75 10.34 -13.29
CA VAL A 44 10.18 9.97 -13.26
C VAL A 44 10.40 8.45 -13.39
N PHE A 45 9.39 7.67 -13.77
CA PHE A 45 9.51 6.21 -13.83
C PHE A 45 10.61 5.77 -14.80
N GLU A 46 10.58 6.23 -16.05
CA GLU A 46 11.61 5.85 -17.03
C GLU A 46 13.01 6.32 -16.64
N SER A 47 13.12 7.53 -16.05
CA SER A 47 14.42 8.12 -15.70
C SER A 47 15.06 7.54 -14.42
N LYS A 48 14.24 7.07 -13.46
CA LYS A 48 14.69 6.62 -12.14
C LYS A 48 13.98 5.35 -11.67
N GLY A 49 12.64 5.35 -11.69
CA GLY A 49 11.81 4.30 -11.09
C GLY A 49 12.03 2.91 -11.68
N LYS A 50 12.18 2.81 -13.01
CA LYS A 50 12.36 1.55 -13.73
C LYS A 50 13.61 0.80 -13.27
N ARG A 51 14.76 1.48 -13.29
CA ARG A 51 16.04 0.90 -12.84
C ARG A 51 16.01 0.49 -11.37
N PHE A 52 15.36 1.29 -10.52
CA PHE A 52 15.18 0.94 -9.11
C PHE A 52 14.32 -0.32 -8.94
N LEU A 53 13.25 -0.44 -9.72
CA LEU A 53 12.37 -1.59 -9.70
C LEU A 53 13.06 -2.86 -10.22
N GLU A 54 13.77 -2.78 -11.35
CA GLU A 54 14.62 -3.86 -11.90
C GLU A 54 15.58 -4.39 -10.85
N ALA A 55 16.39 -3.48 -10.26
CA ALA A 55 17.36 -3.85 -9.24
C ALA A 55 16.71 -4.42 -7.97
N THR A 56 15.44 -4.09 -7.70
CA THR A 56 14.69 -4.63 -6.56
C THR A 56 14.17 -6.03 -6.83
N ILE A 57 13.62 -6.28 -8.01
CA ILE A 57 13.18 -7.60 -8.45
C ILE A 57 14.37 -8.56 -8.50
N ASP A 58 15.50 -8.13 -9.05
CA ASP A 58 16.73 -8.93 -9.12
C ASP A 58 17.15 -9.46 -7.74
N ARG A 59 17.01 -8.66 -6.68
CA ARG A 59 17.35 -9.09 -5.30
C ARG A 59 16.46 -10.24 -4.82
N PHE A 60 15.17 -10.20 -5.11
CA PHE A 60 14.25 -11.31 -4.77
C PHE A 60 14.59 -12.57 -5.56
N VAL A 61 14.85 -12.42 -6.87
CA VAL A 61 15.23 -13.54 -7.75
C VAL A 61 16.53 -14.19 -7.30
N ASP A 62 17.58 -13.38 -7.03
CA ASP A 62 18.89 -13.87 -6.56
C ASP A 62 18.78 -14.60 -5.22
N ARG A 63 17.87 -14.17 -4.33
CA ARG A 63 17.59 -14.81 -3.03
C ARG A 63 16.63 -16.00 -3.11
N LYS A 64 16.00 -16.23 -4.26
CA LYS A 64 14.94 -17.23 -4.43
C LYS A 64 13.78 -17.02 -3.44
N GLU A 65 13.40 -15.77 -3.26
CA GLU A 65 12.30 -15.34 -2.38
C GLU A 65 11.13 -14.82 -3.21
N PRO A 66 9.87 -15.05 -2.78
CA PRO A 66 8.72 -14.48 -3.46
C PRO A 66 8.84 -12.94 -3.51
N ILE A 67 8.54 -12.35 -4.68
CA ILE A 67 8.52 -10.89 -4.81
C ILE A 67 7.38 -10.36 -3.94
N THR A 68 7.72 -9.52 -2.96
CA THR A 68 6.72 -8.94 -2.05
C THR A 68 6.41 -7.50 -2.45
N ILE A 69 5.14 -7.22 -2.68
CA ILE A 69 4.62 -5.88 -2.95
C ILE A 69 3.84 -5.43 -1.73
N VAL A 70 4.28 -4.36 -1.08
CA VAL A 70 3.50 -3.73 -0.01
C VAL A 70 2.71 -2.59 -0.62
N LEU A 71 1.39 -2.67 -0.52
CA LEU A 71 0.45 -1.68 -1.03
C LEU A 71 -0.28 -1.02 0.13
N PRO A 72 0.13 0.20 0.54
CA PRO A 72 -0.71 1.06 1.33
C PRO A 72 -2.04 1.35 0.64
N GLY A 73 -3.14 1.11 1.33
CA GLY A 73 -4.45 1.48 0.82
C GLY A 73 -5.57 0.61 1.36
N PHE A 74 -6.75 0.75 0.75
CA PHE A 74 -7.99 0.16 1.25
C PHE A 74 -8.25 0.53 2.74
N PRO A 75 -8.29 1.83 3.09
CA PRO A 75 -8.46 2.26 4.48
C PRO A 75 -9.87 1.99 5.00
N THR A 76 -10.86 2.48 4.25
CA THR A 76 -12.29 2.46 4.55
C THR A 76 -13.05 3.07 3.36
N LYS A 77 -14.38 2.98 3.34
CA LYS A 77 -15.22 3.81 2.45
C LYS A 77 -15.28 5.24 2.98
N THR A 78 -15.43 6.21 2.08
CA THR A 78 -15.62 7.62 2.49
C THR A 78 -16.84 7.74 3.42
N PRO A 79 -16.76 8.51 4.51
CA PRO A 79 -17.89 8.76 5.41
C PRO A 79 -19.03 9.54 4.75
N ASN A 80 -18.76 10.20 3.62
CA ASN A 80 -19.78 10.90 2.83
C ASN A 80 -20.60 9.89 2.00
N HIS A 81 -21.52 9.20 2.67
CA HIS A 81 -22.35 8.13 2.11
C HIS A 81 -23.49 8.62 1.21
N GLY A 82 -23.78 9.93 1.16
CA GLY A 82 -24.91 10.47 0.40
C GLY A 82 -24.74 10.35 -1.11
N ASP A 83 -23.53 10.62 -1.62
CA ASP A 83 -23.29 10.78 -3.07
C ASP A 83 -22.13 9.94 -3.63
N LYS A 84 -21.27 9.36 -2.78
CA LYS A 84 -19.99 8.75 -3.24
C LYS A 84 -19.90 7.23 -3.11
N VAL A 85 -20.63 6.62 -2.18
CA VAL A 85 -20.51 5.19 -1.85
C VAL A 85 -21.85 4.58 -1.47
N LEU A 86 -22.01 3.27 -1.65
CA LEU A 86 -23.25 2.55 -1.34
C LEU A 86 -23.41 2.20 0.15
N GLY A 87 -22.38 2.43 0.96
CA GLY A 87 -22.35 2.12 2.38
C GLY A 87 -20.91 2.04 2.92
N PRO A 88 -20.72 1.57 4.17
CA PRO A 88 -19.40 1.48 4.80
C PRO A 88 -18.60 0.22 4.45
N LEU A 89 -19.22 -0.75 3.78
CA LEU A 89 -18.60 -2.03 3.43
C LEU A 89 -17.97 -1.99 2.03
N PRO A 90 -17.00 -2.88 1.74
CA PRO A 90 -16.49 -3.06 0.39
C PRO A 90 -17.61 -3.48 -0.55
N ASP A 91 -17.54 -2.99 -1.78
CA ASP A 91 -18.48 -3.29 -2.85
C ASP A 91 -17.75 -3.81 -4.09
N ARG A 92 -18.43 -3.77 -5.24
CA ARG A 92 -17.90 -4.30 -6.50
C ARG A 92 -16.60 -3.61 -6.92
N ALA A 93 -16.36 -2.37 -6.51
CA ALA A 93 -15.11 -1.68 -6.81
C ALA A 93 -13.92 -2.38 -6.15
N GLU A 94 -14.01 -2.69 -4.86
CA GLU A 94 -12.96 -3.42 -4.15
C GLU A 94 -12.80 -4.85 -4.67
N GLU A 95 -13.89 -5.55 -4.97
CA GLU A 95 -13.82 -6.90 -5.54
C GLU A 95 -13.01 -6.93 -6.85
N LEU A 96 -13.28 -5.99 -7.76
CA LEU A 96 -12.56 -5.88 -9.03
C LEU A 96 -11.09 -5.45 -8.82
N ALA A 97 -10.83 -4.57 -7.85
CA ALA A 97 -9.47 -4.16 -7.52
C ALA A 97 -8.64 -5.33 -6.97
N LEU A 98 -9.20 -6.11 -6.04
CA LEU A 98 -8.56 -7.30 -5.49
C LEU A 98 -8.32 -8.35 -6.57
N ALA A 99 -9.31 -8.63 -7.43
CA ALA A 99 -9.14 -9.56 -8.55
C ALA A 99 -8.04 -9.12 -9.52
N ARG A 100 -7.85 -7.82 -9.71
CA ARG A 100 -6.76 -7.27 -10.55
C ARG A 100 -5.39 -7.48 -9.91
N LEU A 101 -5.26 -7.31 -8.59
CA LEU A 101 -4.02 -7.60 -7.85
C LEU A 101 -3.67 -9.09 -7.89
N GLU A 102 -4.67 -9.95 -7.71
CA GLU A 102 -4.50 -11.41 -7.82
C GLU A 102 -3.97 -11.78 -9.21
N LYS A 103 -4.64 -11.30 -10.28
CA LYS A 103 -4.22 -11.56 -11.66
C LYS A 103 -2.81 -11.06 -11.94
N PHE A 104 -2.44 -9.91 -11.37
CA PHE A 104 -1.08 -9.39 -11.48
C PHE A 104 -0.08 -10.40 -10.90
N CYS A 105 -0.26 -10.85 -9.66
CA CYS A 105 0.62 -11.83 -9.02
C CYS A 105 0.71 -13.14 -9.79
N THR A 106 -0.43 -13.70 -10.22
CA THR A 106 -0.45 -14.93 -11.02
C THR A 106 0.33 -14.78 -12.33
N SER A 107 0.27 -13.62 -12.99
CA SER A 107 1.04 -13.39 -14.22
C SER A 107 2.56 -13.37 -13.98
N ILE A 108 3.01 -12.92 -12.81
CA ILE A 108 4.44 -12.97 -12.45
C ILE A 108 4.88 -14.42 -12.21
N GLU A 109 4.03 -15.24 -11.61
CA GLU A 109 4.30 -16.66 -11.36
C GLU A 109 4.55 -17.49 -12.63
N GLU A 110 4.00 -17.08 -13.77
CA GLU A 110 4.23 -17.73 -15.06
C GLU A 110 5.71 -17.76 -15.46
N VAL A 111 6.49 -16.75 -15.05
CA VAL A 111 7.94 -16.64 -15.33
C VAL A 111 8.82 -16.78 -14.10
N TYR A 112 8.23 -16.66 -12.90
CA TYR A 112 8.93 -16.78 -11.63
C TYR A 112 8.14 -17.67 -10.64
N PRO A 113 8.32 -19.01 -10.71
CA PRO A 113 7.51 -19.96 -9.93
C PRO A 113 7.65 -19.86 -8.40
N VAL A 114 8.67 -19.15 -7.90
CA VAL A 114 8.79 -18.84 -6.46
C VAL A 114 7.67 -17.88 -6.02
N GLY A 115 7.21 -17.05 -6.95
CA GLY A 115 5.94 -16.32 -6.87
C GLY A 115 6.02 -14.86 -6.48
N CYS A 116 4.84 -14.27 -6.38
CA CYS A 116 4.63 -12.86 -6.09
C CYS A 116 3.46 -12.72 -5.11
N LYS A 117 3.60 -11.85 -4.12
CA LYS A 117 2.56 -11.59 -3.11
C LYS A 117 2.32 -10.11 -2.95
N VAL A 118 1.07 -9.75 -2.69
CA VAL A 118 0.67 -8.39 -2.33
C VAL A 118 0.23 -8.38 -0.88
N THR A 119 0.92 -7.59 -0.07
CA THR A 119 0.50 -7.24 1.29
C THR A 119 -0.22 -5.90 1.23
N ILE A 120 -1.54 -5.91 1.36
CA ILE A 120 -2.34 -4.70 1.52
C ILE A 120 -2.19 -4.23 2.95
N PHE A 121 -1.39 -3.19 3.14
CA PHE A 121 -1.26 -2.54 4.45
C PHE A 121 -2.41 -1.54 4.60
N SER A 122 -3.45 -1.93 5.35
CA SER A 122 -4.61 -1.08 5.53
C SER A 122 -4.25 0.16 6.35
N ASP A 123 -4.34 1.32 5.71
CA ASP A 123 -3.99 2.62 6.27
C ASP A 123 -5.17 3.30 6.98
N GLY A 124 -6.29 2.58 7.15
CA GLY A 124 -7.48 3.08 7.86
C GLY A 124 -7.18 3.45 9.31
N ARG A 125 -6.36 2.65 10.02
CA ARG A 125 -5.91 2.99 11.39
C ARG A 125 -4.87 4.12 11.42
N VAL A 126 -4.21 4.40 10.29
CA VAL A 126 -3.22 5.47 10.16
C VAL A 126 -3.93 6.82 10.00
N PHE A 127 -5.00 6.90 9.19
CA PHE A 127 -5.62 8.18 8.81
C PHE A 127 -7.09 8.34 9.19
N GLY A 128 -7.76 7.28 9.64
CA GLY A 128 -9.22 7.23 9.77
C GLY A 128 -9.84 8.32 10.64
N ASP A 129 -9.25 8.62 11.80
CA ASP A 129 -9.71 9.70 12.69
C ASP A 129 -9.54 11.09 12.08
N LEU A 130 -8.51 11.30 11.24
CA LEU A 130 -8.31 12.56 10.54
C LEU A 130 -9.45 12.82 9.55
N VAL A 131 -9.94 11.75 8.91
CA VAL A 131 -11.02 11.82 7.92
C VAL A 131 -12.42 11.56 8.49
N GLY A 132 -12.54 11.45 9.82
CA GLY A 132 -13.83 11.24 10.47
C GLY A 132 -14.42 9.85 10.24
N ALA A 133 -13.62 8.87 9.83
CA ALA A 133 -14.05 7.50 9.68
C ALA A 133 -14.12 6.81 11.06
N PRO A 134 -15.30 6.32 11.48
CA PRO A 134 -15.42 5.60 12.73
C PRO A 134 -14.60 4.30 12.73
N LEU A 135 -14.04 3.95 13.89
CA LEU A 135 -13.18 2.77 14.02
C LEU A 135 -13.92 1.47 13.69
N GLU A 136 -15.21 1.38 14.02
CA GLU A 136 -16.09 0.28 13.65
C GLU A 136 -16.22 0.12 12.14
N ASN A 137 -16.28 1.21 11.38
CA ASN A 137 -16.37 1.18 9.91
C ASN A 137 -15.05 0.72 9.30
N ILE A 138 -13.91 1.18 9.83
CA ILE A 138 -12.58 0.72 9.40
C ILE A 138 -12.44 -0.80 9.61
N ARG A 139 -12.84 -1.29 10.80
CA ARG A 139 -12.81 -2.73 11.12
C ARG A 139 -13.77 -3.53 10.24
N ALA A 140 -15.01 -3.06 10.08
CA ALA A 140 -16.00 -3.73 9.24
C ALA A 140 -15.55 -3.80 7.77
N TYR A 141 -14.94 -2.71 7.27
CA TYR A 141 -14.39 -2.64 5.93
C TYR A 141 -13.24 -3.65 5.74
N LYS A 142 -12.24 -3.65 6.63
CA LYS A 142 -11.14 -4.63 6.60
C LYS A 142 -11.64 -6.08 6.66
N ASN A 143 -12.63 -6.37 7.51
CA ASN A 143 -13.24 -7.70 7.58
C ASN A 143 -13.96 -8.07 6.28
N GLY A 144 -14.64 -7.12 5.64
CA GLY A 144 -15.27 -7.30 4.34
C GLY A 144 -14.26 -7.65 3.24
N LEU A 145 -13.10 -6.97 3.21
CA LEU A 145 -12.04 -7.26 2.23
C LEU A 145 -11.47 -8.67 2.41
N ASN A 146 -11.20 -9.06 3.66
CA ASN A 146 -10.76 -10.42 3.98
C ASN A 146 -11.77 -11.47 3.52
N LYS A 147 -13.06 -11.18 3.67
CA LYS A 147 -14.14 -12.04 3.18
C LYS A 147 -14.14 -12.13 1.64
N LEU A 148 -14.02 -11.01 0.93
CA LEU A 148 -13.95 -10.99 -0.54
C LEU A 148 -12.77 -11.82 -1.06
N VAL A 149 -11.57 -11.63 -0.51
CA VAL A 149 -10.36 -12.40 -0.87
C VAL A 149 -10.59 -13.90 -0.66
N LYS A 150 -11.17 -14.28 0.49
CA LYS A 150 -11.46 -15.68 0.82
C LYS A 150 -12.52 -16.30 -0.09
N GLU A 151 -13.61 -15.60 -0.36
CA GLU A 151 -14.72 -16.08 -1.20
C GLU A 151 -14.29 -16.23 -2.67
N ALA A 152 -13.43 -15.33 -3.17
CA ALA A 152 -12.88 -15.41 -4.51
C ALA A 152 -11.73 -16.43 -4.65
N GLY A 153 -11.27 -17.03 -3.54
CA GLY A 153 -10.17 -17.99 -3.53
C GLY A 153 -8.81 -17.39 -3.89
N HIS A 154 -8.62 -16.09 -3.66
CA HIS A 154 -7.36 -15.42 -3.94
C HIS A 154 -6.27 -15.87 -2.95
N THR A 155 -5.10 -16.25 -3.48
CA THR A 155 -4.01 -16.83 -2.68
C THR A 155 -2.79 -15.93 -2.53
N HIS A 156 -2.71 -14.85 -3.31
CA HIS A 156 -1.53 -13.98 -3.35
C HIS A 156 -1.71 -12.69 -2.52
N ILE A 157 -2.91 -12.46 -1.98
CA ILE A 157 -3.25 -11.24 -1.25
C ILE A 157 -3.28 -11.51 0.25
N GLN A 158 -2.58 -10.67 1.00
CA GLN A 158 -2.54 -10.67 2.45
C GLN A 158 -2.87 -9.28 2.98
N PHE A 159 -3.36 -9.20 4.22
CA PHE A 159 -3.68 -7.93 4.87
C PHE A 159 -2.80 -7.71 6.08
N ASP A 160 -2.27 -6.50 6.19
CA ASP A 160 -1.51 -6.04 7.35
C ASP A 160 -2.14 -4.78 7.95
N GLY A 161 -1.60 -4.29 9.06
CA GLY A 161 -2.08 -3.12 9.76
C GLY A 161 -1.22 -2.74 10.95
N LEU A 162 -1.40 -1.51 11.43
CA LEU A 162 -0.65 -0.97 12.58
C LEU A 162 -0.75 -1.86 13.82
N GLU A 163 -1.86 -2.58 14.01
CA GLU A 163 -2.09 -3.49 15.13
C GLU A 163 -1.04 -4.60 15.26
N ASN A 164 -0.32 -4.94 14.18
CA ASN A 164 0.73 -5.95 14.22
C ASN A 164 2.08 -5.42 14.72
N TYR A 165 2.25 -4.08 14.75
CA TYR A 165 3.52 -3.41 15.03
C TYR A 165 3.49 -2.45 16.22
N THR A 166 2.32 -2.34 16.85
CA THR A 166 2.06 -1.39 17.94
C THR A 166 1.38 -2.11 19.09
N LYS A 167 1.62 -1.64 20.31
CA LYS A 167 1.09 -2.27 21.54
C LYS A 167 0.21 -1.34 22.36
N THR A 168 0.23 -0.04 22.04
CA THR A 168 -0.51 0.98 22.77
C THR A 168 -1.92 1.17 22.21
N ASP A 169 -2.77 1.83 22.99
CA ASP A 169 -4.10 2.25 22.54
C ASP A 169 -4.05 3.38 21.49
N ASN A 170 -2.89 4.02 21.31
CA ASN A 170 -2.64 5.04 20.30
C ASN A 170 -1.52 4.62 19.35
N PRO A 171 -1.80 3.68 18.42
CA PRO A 171 -0.78 3.09 17.56
C PRO A 171 -0.09 4.12 16.67
N VAL A 172 -0.81 5.17 16.28
CA VAL A 172 -0.24 6.25 15.47
C VAL A 172 0.82 7.01 16.25
N GLN A 173 0.56 7.38 17.51
CA GLN A 173 1.55 8.09 18.32
C GLN A 173 2.77 7.23 18.59
N GLU A 174 2.59 5.94 18.88
CA GLU A 174 3.70 5.00 19.06
C GLU A 174 4.62 4.95 17.83
N VAL A 175 4.06 4.92 16.62
CA VAL A 175 4.85 4.98 15.36
C VAL A 175 5.56 6.33 15.21
N LEU A 176 4.88 7.44 15.48
CA LEU A 176 5.49 8.77 15.37
C LEU A 176 6.64 8.96 16.37
N GLU A 177 6.52 8.42 17.58
CA GLU A 177 7.57 8.43 18.59
C GLU A 177 8.73 7.49 18.21
N ARG A 178 8.43 6.25 17.79
CA ARG A 178 9.42 5.23 17.37
C ARG A 178 10.38 5.78 16.32
N PHE A 179 9.86 6.51 15.33
CA PHE A 179 10.66 7.06 14.23
C PHE A 179 11.05 8.54 14.41
N GLY A 180 10.87 9.12 15.60
CA GLY A 180 11.29 10.49 15.90
C GLY A 180 10.53 11.58 15.13
N ILE A 181 9.37 11.26 14.57
CA ILE A 181 8.57 12.16 13.72
C ILE A 181 7.96 13.31 14.53
N ASN A 182 7.69 13.12 15.82
CA ASN A 182 7.20 14.18 16.70
C ASN A 182 8.18 15.35 16.86
N GLN A 183 9.46 15.16 16.51
CA GLN A 183 10.47 16.22 16.53
C GLN A 183 10.65 16.90 15.16
N MET A 184 9.93 16.45 14.13
CA MET A 184 10.02 17.01 12.78
C MET A 184 9.31 18.35 12.69
N ASP A 185 10.05 19.38 12.27
CA ASP A 185 9.48 20.68 11.94
C ASP A 185 8.85 20.65 10.53
N MET A 186 7.60 20.18 10.45
CA MET A 186 6.88 20.08 9.19
C MET A 186 6.63 21.45 8.55
N ASP A 187 6.49 22.53 9.34
CA ASP A 187 6.26 23.87 8.80
C ASP A 187 7.53 24.39 8.10
N ALA A 188 8.71 24.17 8.69
CA ALA A 188 9.97 24.47 8.03
C ALA A 188 10.14 23.68 6.72
N ARG A 189 9.74 22.40 6.69
CA ARG A 189 9.78 21.58 5.47
C ARG A 189 8.81 22.08 4.40
N ILE A 190 7.57 22.39 4.78
CA ILE A 190 6.56 22.95 3.87
C ILE A 190 7.03 24.28 3.25
N ALA A 191 7.72 25.12 4.03
CA ALA A 191 8.22 26.41 3.57
C ALA A 191 9.44 26.31 2.65
N ASN A 192 10.34 25.35 2.90
CA ASN A 192 11.66 25.31 2.25
C ASN A 192 11.80 24.20 1.19
N GLU A 193 10.92 23.19 1.16
CA GLU A 193 10.96 22.07 0.21
C GLU A 193 9.75 22.15 -0.75
N PRO A 194 9.94 22.54 -2.02
CA PRO A 194 8.83 22.77 -2.96
C PRO A 194 7.88 21.59 -3.14
N ASP A 195 8.40 20.36 -3.21
CA ASP A 195 7.61 19.14 -3.37
C ASP A 195 6.73 18.86 -2.15
N ILE A 196 7.24 19.13 -0.95
CA ILE A 196 6.50 18.99 0.31
C ILE A 196 5.42 20.06 0.40
N GLY A 197 5.75 21.30 0.04
CA GLY A 197 4.77 22.37 -0.05
C GLY A 197 3.65 22.08 -1.07
N ASN A 198 3.98 21.48 -2.21
CA ASN A 198 2.99 21.03 -3.20
C ASN A 198 2.07 19.94 -2.62
N ASN A 199 2.65 18.91 -1.99
CA ASN A 199 1.89 17.83 -1.36
C ASN A 199 0.94 18.36 -0.28
N PHE A 200 1.42 19.27 0.57
CA PHE A 200 0.61 19.92 1.61
C PHE A 200 -0.60 20.64 1.01
N ARG A 201 -0.41 21.44 -0.04
CA ARG A 201 -1.50 22.16 -0.72
C ARG A 201 -2.53 21.21 -1.31
N SER A 202 -2.07 20.14 -1.97
CA SER A 202 -2.95 19.11 -2.54
C SER A 202 -3.77 18.41 -1.45
N PHE A 203 -3.16 18.04 -0.33
CA PHE A 203 -3.88 17.48 0.81
C PHE A 203 -4.91 18.47 1.36
N SER A 204 -4.52 19.72 1.64
CA SER A 204 -5.42 20.74 2.19
C SER A 204 -6.66 20.96 1.29
N GLN A 205 -6.46 21.08 -0.03
CA GLN A 205 -7.56 21.16 -1.01
C GLN A 205 -8.45 19.92 -1.03
N PHE A 206 -7.86 18.73 -0.90
CA PHE A 206 -8.63 17.49 -0.87
C PHE A 206 -9.48 17.39 0.41
N MET A 207 -8.96 17.81 1.56
CA MET A 207 -9.68 17.83 2.84
C MET A 207 -10.86 18.82 2.84
N GLU A 208 -10.75 19.94 2.11
CA GLU A 208 -11.84 20.91 1.94
C GLU A 208 -13.08 20.25 1.33
N ARG A 209 -12.89 19.46 0.27
CA ARG A 209 -13.99 18.76 -0.43
C ARG A 209 -14.46 17.51 0.31
N ASP A 210 -13.54 16.70 0.84
CA ASP A 210 -13.90 15.38 1.39
C ASP A 210 -14.51 15.46 2.79
N MET A 211 -14.29 16.58 3.50
CA MET A 211 -14.90 16.86 4.80
C MET A 211 -15.88 18.02 4.77
N ALA A 212 -16.55 18.26 3.64
CA ALA A 212 -17.49 19.38 3.49
C ALA A 212 -18.48 19.50 4.66
N ASP A 213 -19.07 18.39 5.10
CA ASP A 213 -20.03 18.31 6.21
C ASP A 213 -19.42 18.80 7.55
N ARG A 214 -18.11 18.61 7.76
CA ARG A 214 -17.38 19.06 8.95
C ARG A 214 -17.26 20.59 9.02
N TRP A 215 -17.35 21.25 7.86
CA TRP A 215 -17.17 22.68 7.72
C TRP A 215 -18.50 23.45 7.67
N GLU A 216 -19.64 22.76 7.74
CA GLU A 216 -20.95 23.40 7.80
C GLU A 216 -21.04 24.38 8.99
N GLY A 217 -21.47 25.61 8.70
CA GLY A 217 -21.57 26.69 9.69
C GLY A 217 -20.23 27.28 10.14
N LYS A 218 -19.10 26.88 9.56
CA LYS A 218 -17.78 27.50 9.79
C LYS A 218 -17.50 28.63 8.81
N SER A 219 -16.70 29.61 9.24
CA SER A 219 -16.15 30.61 8.32
C SER A 219 -15.09 30.00 7.40
N GLU A 220 -14.86 30.62 6.25
CA GLU A 220 -13.82 30.20 5.30
C GLU A 220 -12.42 30.13 5.96
N ALA A 221 -12.12 31.07 6.85
CA ALA A 221 -10.87 31.09 7.60
C ALA A 221 -10.73 29.91 8.58
N GLU A 222 -11.81 29.55 9.29
CA GLU A 222 -11.82 28.38 10.18
C GLU A 222 -11.68 27.07 9.39
N MET A 223 -12.39 26.95 8.27
CA MET A 223 -12.29 25.80 7.37
C MET A 223 -10.87 25.63 6.84
N ARG A 224 -10.27 26.71 6.30
CA ARG A 224 -8.90 26.69 5.77
C ARG A 224 -7.90 26.25 6.83
N LYS A 225 -7.98 26.85 8.03
CA LYS A 225 -7.11 26.47 9.15
C LYS A 225 -7.29 25.00 9.53
N GLY A 226 -8.53 24.52 9.60
CA GLY A 226 -8.85 23.13 9.87
C GLY A 226 -8.28 22.17 8.83
N CYS A 227 -8.41 22.49 7.54
CA CYS A 227 -7.84 21.70 6.44
C CYS A 227 -6.32 21.63 6.52
N ASP A 228 -5.67 22.76 6.79
CA ASP A 228 -4.21 22.85 6.95
C ASP A 228 -3.71 22.04 8.16
N ASP A 229 -4.43 22.09 9.29
CA ASP A 229 -4.09 21.29 10.48
C ASP A 229 -4.22 19.78 10.22
N VAL A 230 -5.25 19.37 9.47
CA VAL A 230 -5.43 17.97 9.10
C VAL A 230 -4.35 17.54 8.10
N ALA A 231 -4.05 18.36 7.08
CA ALA A 231 -3.01 18.08 6.08
C ALA A 231 -1.63 17.90 6.72
N ARG A 232 -1.24 18.76 7.68
CA ARG A 232 -0.01 18.60 8.46
C ARG A 232 0.06 17.24 9.16
N LYS A 233 -1.03 16.85 9.85
CA LYS A 233 -1.09 15.56 10.55
C LYS A 233 -1.00 14.39 9.57
N MET A 234 -1.70 14.45 8.43
CA MET A 234 -1.61 13.41 7.40
C MET A 234 -0.18 13.25 6.91
N MET A 235 0.53 14.35 6.65
CA MET A 235 1.91 14.29 6.17
C MET A 235 2.85 13.68 7.21
N LEU A 236 2.77 14.10 8.48
CA LEU A 236 3.56 13.50 9.57
C LEU A 236 3.29 12.00 9.70
N ARG A 237 2.00 11.60 9.71
CA ARG A 237 1.61 10.20 9.78
C ARG A 237 2.07 9.40 8.58
N ASN A 238 2.03 9.97 7.37
CA ASN A 238 2.53 9.33 6.17
C ASN A 238 4.04 9.08 6.24
N VAL A 239 4.81 10.02 6.78
CA VAL A 239 6.24 9.81 7.02
C VAL A 239 6.46 8.68 8.03
N GLY A 240 5.80 8.72 9.19
CA GLY A 240 5.94 7.66 10.20
C GLY A 240 5.53 6.28 9.67
N PHE A 241 4.43 6.23 8.91
CA PHE A 241 3.94 5.02 8.28
C PHE A 241 4.90 4.49 7.20
N SER A 242 5.46 5.37 6.36
CA SER A 242 6.47 4.99 5.37
C SER A 242 7.73 4.43 6.03
N SER A 243 8.18 5.01 7.15
CA SER A 243 9.30 4.49 7.93
C SER A 243 9.01 3.12 8.53
N LEU A 244 7.78 2.89 9.02
CA LEU A 244 7.37 1.57 9.50
C LEU A 244 7.41 0.52 8.38
N VAL A 245 6.81 0.82 7.23
CA VAL A 245 6.80 -0.10 6.09
C VAL A 245 8.23 -0.43 5.63
N ALA A 246 9.12 0.56 5.59
CA ALA A 246 10.51 0.37 5.19
C ALA A 246 11.37 -0.41 6.21
N GLU A 247 10.97 -0.45 7.48
CA GLU A 247 11.65 -1.24 8.52
C GLU A 247 11.18 -2.69 8.55
N GLU A 248 9.88 -2.93 8.29
CA GLU A 248 9.23 -4.23 8.48
C GLU A 248 9.11 -5.05 7.18
N HIS A 249 9.33 -4.44 6.00
CA HIS A 249 9.25 -5.08 4.68
C HIS A 249 10.43 -4.72 3.77
#